data_AF-A0A7C5JNX6-F1
#
_entry.id   AF-A0A7C5JNX6-F1
#
_cell.length_a   1.000
_cell.length_b   1.000
_cell.length_c   1.000
_cell.angle_alpha   90.00
_cell.angle_beta   90.00
_cell.angle_gamma   90.00
#
_symmetry.space_group_name_H-M   'P 1'
#
loop_
_entity.id
_entity.type
_entity.pdbx_description
1 polymer ?
#
loop_
_entity_poly.entity_id
_entity_poly.type
_entity_poly.pdbx_seq_one_letter_code
_entity_poly.pdbx_strand_id
1 'polypeptide(L)' 'MAARPATLWVIKRGGSVETFDTAKLAGSMWRAMSPYGQYRNCRDLAGAIELFMDQTDRICVSSGVVFEMTLKVLR' A
#
# COMPACT_ATOMS: atom_id res chain seq x y z
N MET A 1 10.67 -1.30 -22.49
CA MET A 1 9.23 -1.07 -22.63
C MET A 1 8.72 -0.78 -21.23
N ALA A 2 8.41 0.47 -20.87
CA ALA A 2 7.84 0.76 -19.55
C ALA A 2 6.41 0.21 -19.56
N ALA A 3 6.20 -0.94 -18.90
CA ALA A 3 4.86 -1.46 -18.69
C ALA A 3 4.05 -0.39 -17.96
N ARG A 4 2.87 -0.09 -18.48
CA ARG A 4 1.90 0.77 -17.79
C ARG A 4 1.60 0.07 -16.45
N PRO A 5 1.71 0.75 -15.28
CA PRO A 5 1.46 0.08 -14.01
C PRO A 5 0.07 -0.53 -14.05
N ALA A 6 -0.04 -1.80 -13.67
CA ALA A 6 -1.33 -2.47 -13.62
C ALA A 6 -2.21 -1.70 -12.62
N THR A 7 -3.49 -1.49 -12.96
CA THR A 7 -4.42 -0.92 -11.99
C THR A 7 -4.58 -1.90 -10.84
N LEU A 8 -4.00 -1.58 -9.67
CA LEU A 8 -4.08 -2.39 -8.46
C LEU A 8 -5.40 -2.14 -7.73
N TRP A 9 -5.98 -3.21 -7.19
CA TRP A 9 -7.26 -3.20 -6.50
C TRP A 9 -7.13 -3.72 -5.07
N VAL A 10 -7.93 -3.17 -4.18
CA VAL A 10 -8.02 -3.58 -2.78
C VAL A 10 -9.45 -3.98 -2.43
N ILE A 11 -9.60 -5.19 -1.91
CA ILE A 11 -10.85 -5.67 -1.33
C ILE A 11 -10.91 -5.21 0.14
N LYS A 12 -11.89 -4.38 0.47
CA LYS A 12 -12.16 -3.92 1.84
C LYS A 12 -12.69 -5.05 2.71
N ARG A 13 -12.68 -4.83 4.02
CA ARG A 13 -13.27 -5.75 5.02
C ARG A 13 -14.74 -6.10 4.75
N GLY A 14 -15.50 -5.16 4.16
CA GLY A 14 -16.90 -5.37 3.79
C GLY A 14 -17.13 -5.96 2.39
N GLY A 15 -16.08 -6.43 1.71
CA GLY A 15 -16.15 -7.05 0.39
C GLY A 15 -16.19 -6.07 -0.80
N SER A 16 -16.39 -4.77 -0.56
CA SER A 16 -16.30 -3.77 -1.62
C SER A 16 -14.86 -3.58 -2.12
N VAL A 17 -14.72 -3.27 -3.40
CA VAL A 17 -13.43 -3.14 -4.09
C VAL A 17 -13.17 -1.67 -4.42
N GLU A 18 -11.95 -1.21 -4.21
CA GLU A 18 -11.48 0.12 -4.64
C GLU A 18 -10.10 0.03 -5.28
N THR A 19 -9.70 1.04 -6.05
CA THR A 19 -8.33 1.16 -6.53
C THR A 19 -7.39 1.35 -5.34
N PHE A 20 -6.20 0.74 -5.40
CA PHE A 20 -5.16 0.99 -4.42
C PHE A 20 -4.82 2.49 -4.38
N ASP A 21 -4.79 3.07 -3.18
CA ASP A 21 -4.48 4.46 -2.96
C ASP A 21 -3.24 4.58 -2.07
N THR A 22 -2.11 4.88 -2.72
CA THR A 22 -0.80 5.05 -2.09
C THR A 22 -0.82 6.18 -1.05
N ALA A 23 -1.57 7.27 -1.29
CA ALA A 23 -1.67 8.38 -0.35
C ALA A 23 -2.46 8.01 0.90
N LYS A 24 -3.52 7.21 0.76
CA LYS A 24 -4.32 6.67 1.87
C LYS A 24 -3.51 5.73 2.75
N LEU A 25 -2.69 4.86 2.15
CA LEU A 25 -1.78 3.99 2.91
C LEU A 25 -0.71 4.81 3.65
N ALA A 26 -0.06 5.75 2.95
CA ALA A 26 0.92 6.64 3.55
C ALA A 26 0.36 7.45 4.72
N GLY A 27 -0.85 8.00 4.60
CA GLY A 27 -1.52 8.71 5.68
C GLY A 27 -1.83 7.82 6.88
N SER A 28 -2.15 6.54 6.65
CA SER A 28 -2.39 5.58 7.73
C SER A 28 -1.11 5.22 8.47
N MET A 29 -0.01 5.00 7.75
CA MET A 29 1.31 4.78 8.34
C MET A 29 1.80 6.00 9.12
N TRP A 30 1.65 7.20 8.56
CA TRP A 30 2.05 8.43 9.22
C TRP A 30 1.33 8.64 10.56
N ARG A 31 0.01 8.42 10.59
CA ARG A 31 -0.77 8.45 11.85
C ARG A 31 -0.27 7.42 12.86
N ALA A 32 0.08 6.22 12.42
CA ALA A 32 0.55 5.15 13.29
C ALA A 32 1.97 5.40 13.83
N MET A 33 2.82 6.09 13.07
CA MET A 33 4.21 6.39 13.44
C MET A 33 4.37 7.75 14.15
N SER A 34 3.32 8.56 14.23
CA SER A 34 3.35 9.86 14.92
C SER A 34 3.71 9.68 16.41
N PRO A 35 4.55 10.56 17.00
CA PRO A 35 5.11 11.80 16.42
C PRO A 35 6.39 11.62 15.61
N TYR A 36 6.97 10.43 15.58
CA TYR A 36 8.32 10.19 15.03
C TYR A 36 8.33 9.98 13.52
N GLY A 37 7.18 9.57 12.95
CA GLY A 37 7.03 9.29 11.53
C GLY A 37 7.01 10.55 10.67
N GLN A 38 7.89 10.62 9.68
CA GLN A 38 7.82 11.63 8.63
C GLN A 38 6.88 11.14 7.52
N TYR A 39 5.92 11.98 7.11
CA TYR A 39 4.96 11.64 6.05
C TYR A 39 5.65 11.29 4.73
N ARG A 40 6.78 11.94 4.41
CA ARG A 40 7.58 11.63 3.22
C ARG A 40 8.04 10.18 3.19
N ASN A 41 8.62 9.70 4.29
CA ASN A 41 9.08 8.31 4.40
C ASN A 41 7.91 7.32 4.29
N CYS A 42 6.72 7.70 4.81
CA CYS A 42 5.51 6.91 4.65
C CYS A 42 5.07 6.82 3.18
N ARG A 43 5.17 7.92 2.43
CA ARG A 43 4.88 7.93 0.98
C ARG A 43 5.84 7.03 0.21
N ASP A 44 7.13 7.13 0.48
CA ASP A 44 8.16 6.32 -0.17
C ASP A 44 7.92 4.82 0.11
N LEU A 45 7.61 4.48 1.37
CA LEU A 45 7.28 3.12 1.76
C LEU A 45 6.00 2.60 1.09
N ALA A 46 4.94 3.42 1.02
CA ALA A 46 3.70 3.04 0.33
C ALA A 46 3.95 2.77 -1.16
N GLY A 47 4.79 3.58 -1.81
CA GLY A 47 5.20 3.37 -3.20
C GLY A 47 6.00 2.09 -3.39
N ALA A 48 6.87 1.71 -2.45
CA ALA A 48 7.58 0.43 -2.51
C ALA A 48 6.61 -0.77 -2.44
N ILE A 49 5.56 -0.68 -1.61
CA ILE A 49 4.52 -1.72 -1.53
C ILE A 49 3.71 -1.80 -2.84
N GLU A 50 3.38 -0.64 -3.43
CA GLU A 50 2.73 -0.56 -4.74
C GLU A 50 3.55 -1.27 -5.83
N LEU A 51 4.84 -0.93 -5.94
CA LEU A 51 5.76 -1.56 -6.89
C LEU A 51 5.88 -3.07 -6.68
N PHE A 52 5.92 -3.53 -5.42
CA PHE A 52 5.98 -4.95 -5.11
C PHE A 52 4.71 -5.70 -5.55
N MET A 53 3.53 -5.10 -5.36
CA MET A 53 2.27 -5.69 -5.80
C MET A 53 2.17 -5.77 -7.32
N ASP A 54 2.60 -4.71 -8.02
CA ASP A 54 2.67 -4.68 -9.49
C ASP A 54 3.63 -5.77 -10.03
N GLN A 55 4.81 -5.94 -9.41
CA GLN A 55 5.78 -6.97 -9.83
C GLN A 55 5.34 -8.41 -9.57
N THR A 56 4.50 -8.63 -8.55
CA THR A 56 4.07 -9.98 -8.15
C THR A 56 2.78 -10.44 -8.84
N ASP A 57 2.30 -9.68 -9.82
CA ASP A 57 1.01 -9.89 -10.51
C ASP A 57 -0.18 -9.95 -9.52
N ARG A 58 -0.02 -9.32 -8.36
CA ARG A 58 -1.04 -9.24 -7.31
C ARG A 58 -1.94 -8.04 -7.56
N ILE A 59 -2.66 -8.11 -8.68
CA ILE A 59 -3.51 -7.03 -9.17
C ILE A 59 -4.70 -6.76 -8.24
N CYS A 60 -5.11 -7.74 -7.42
CA CYS A 60 -6.19 -7.58 -6.45
C CYS A 60 -5.85 -8.28 -5.12
N VAL A 61 -5.82 -7.52 -4.03
CA VAL A 61 -5.49 -8.03 -2.69
C VAL A 61 -6.48 -7.56 -1.64
N SER A 62 -6.62 -8.30 -0.53
CA SER A 62 -7.41 -7.80 0.59
C SER A 62 -6.67 -6.68 1.33
N SER A 63 -7.42 -5.78 1.97
CA SER A 63 -6.83 -4.74 2.82
C SER A 63 -6.00 -5.32 3.98
N GLY A 64 -6.29 -6.57 4.39
CA GLY A 64 -5.49 -7.29 5.39
C GLY A 64 -4.11 -7.67 4.86
N VAL A 65 -4.00 -8.11 3.61
CA VAL A 65 -2.69 -8.40 2.99
C VAL A 65 -1.84 -7.13 2.88
N VAL A 66 -2.43 -6.00 2.50
CA VAL A 66 -1.73 -4.69 2.47
C VAL A 66 -1.20 -4.32 3.86
N PHE A 67 -2.01 -4.57 4.91
CA PHE A 67 -1.59 -4.34 6.29
C PHE A 67 -0.41 -5.23 6.70
N GLU A 68 -0.46 -6.53 6.39
CA GLU A 68 0.64 -7.46 6.67
C GLU A 68 1.93 -7.09 5.93
N MET A 69 1.83 -6.71 4.65
CA MET A 69 2.98 -6.19 3.89
C MET A 69 3.58 -4.96 4.57
N THR A 70 2.72 -4.03 5.00
CA THR A 70 3.15 -2.81 5.71
C THR A 70 3.88 -3.14 7.01
N LEU A 71 3.33 -4.04 7.83
CA LEU A 71 3.98 -4.45 9.08
C LEU A 71 5.33 -5.13 8.87
N LYS A 72 5.48 -5.91 7.79
CA LYS A 72 6.75 -6.55 7.44
C LYS A 72 7.86 -5.59 7.04
N VAL A 73 7.54 -4.39 6.57
CA VAL A 73 8.57 -3.39 6.25
C VAL A 73 8.90 -2.51 7.45
N LEU A 74 8.00 -2.40 8.43
CA LEU A 74 8.22 -1.64 9.66
C LEU A 74 8.95 -2.44 10.76
N ARG A 75 9.19 -3.73 10.57
CA ARG A 75 9.87 -4.66 11.50
C ARG A 75 11.05 -5.30 10.83
#